data_AF-A0A1G5WQT2-F1
#
_entry.id   AF-A0A1G5WQT2-F1
#
_cell.length_a   1.000
_cell.length_b   1.000
_cell.length_c   1.000
_cell.angle_alpha   90.00
_cell.angle_beta   90.00
_cell.angle_gamma   90.00
#
_symmetry.space_group_name_H-M   'P 1'
#
loop_
_entity.id
_entity.type
_entity.pdbx_description
1 polymer ?
#
loop_
_entity_poly.entity_id
_entity_poly.type
_entity_poly.pdbx_seq_one_letter_code
_entity_poly.pdbx_strand_id
1 'polypeptide(L)'
;MNEEWVEVINGSDDGAENVFLKDSDLDDYLHSGKSFHKKRAEAASNGENVIIRSFDELVIKINSIIYAQDADVSKMQSVGVMRVGSNISNQIRAIDNSIDTSSYFFQIEPNDLRHAYNEHLKPKREGDLPMNENDIAFALSHLNEGVVEKIEKTKGGGKRAIINIEAPDGNYVTVQVVSKGDGALSLKSMWKIEKTSWIQQEIS
;
A
#
# COMPACT_ATOMS: atom_id res chain seq x y z
N MET A 1 -22.20 -2.81 2.20
CA MET A 1 -21.20 -2.41 3.21
C MET A 1 -21.52 -3.21 4.46
N ASN A 2 -20.57 -3.98 4.97
CA ASN A 2 -20.72 -4.61 6.29
C ASN A 2 -20.49 -3.54 7.35
N GLU A 3 -21.43 -3.40 8.29
CA GLU A 3 -21.45 -2.36 9.32
C GLU A 3 -20.19 -2.37 10.21
N GLU A 4 -19.56 -3.55 10.36
CA GLU A 4 -18.34 -3.78 11.14
C GLU A 4 -17.11 -3.02 10.60
N TRP A 5 -17.05 -2.73 9.29
CA TRP A 5 -15.94 -1.98 8.69
C TRP A 5 -16.09 -0.46 8.85
N VAL A 6 -17.31 0.03 9.04
CA VAL A 6 -17.61 1.47 9.13
C VAL A 6 -17.26 2.02 10.52
N GLU A 7 -17.37 1.21 11.58
CA GLU A 7 -17.05 1.63 12.94
C GLU A 7 -15.54 1.75 13.21
N VAL A 8 -14.72 0.88 12.63
CA VAL A 8 -13.24 0.95 12.76
C VAL A 8 -12.68 2.21 12.07
N ILE A 9 -13.29 2.64 10.97
CA ILE A 9 -12.83 3.78 10.17
C ILE A 9 -13.19 5.13 10.81
N ASN A 10 -14.29 5.20 11.57
CA ASN A 10 -14.77 6.45 12.19
C ASN A 10 -14.33 6.62 13.66
N GLY A 11 -13.62 5.65 14.24
CA GLY A 11 -13.34 5.57 15.67
C GLY A 11 -11.94 6.04 16.13
N SER A 12 -11.05 6.49 15.24
CA SER A 12 -9.66 6.82 15.59
C SER A 12 -9.35 8.33 15.56
N ASP A 13 -10.08 9.12 16.36
CA ASP A 13 -9.80 10.56 16.54
C ASP A 13 -8.77 10.83 17.66
N ASP A 14 -8.20 9.78 18.27
CA ASP A 14 -7.23 9.88 19.35
C ASP A 14 -5.79 9.70 18.83
N GLY A 15 -5.26 10.72 18.16
CA GLY A 15 -3.82 10.91 18.00
C GLY A 15 -3.07 10.02 16.98
N ALA A 16 -3.78 9.32 16.09
CA ALA A 16 -3.14 8.63 14.97
C ALA A 16 -2.51 9.64 14.00
N GLU A 17 -1.27 9.39 13.56
CA GLU A 17 -0.72 10.05 12.37
C GLU A 17 -1.78 9.94 11.26
N ASN A 18 -2.14 11.07 10.61
CA ASN A 18 -3.22 11.06 9.64
C ASN A 18 -3.02 9.94 8.62
N VAL A 19 -4.01 9.04 8.54
CA VAL A 19 -3.95 7.84 7.70
C VAL A 19 -3.79 8.19 6.23
N PHE A 20 -4.32 9.31 5.77
CA PHE A 20 -4.27 9.74 4.36
C PHE A 20 -3.50 11.05 4.17
N LEU A 21 -3.04 11.30 2.94
CA LEU A 21 -2.38 12.55 2.57
C LEU A 21 -3.35 13.72 2.57
N LYS A 22 -2.83 14.90 2.89
CA LYS A 22 -3.55 16.18 2.81
C LYS A 22 -3.00 17.01 1.66
N ASP A 23 -3.72 18.09 1.31
CA ASP A 23 -3.21 19.05 0.33
C ASP A 23 -1.85 19.65 0.73
N SER A 24 -1.59 19.77 2.04
CA SER A 24 -0.28 20.19 2.56
C SER A 24 0.85 19.21 2.27
N ASP A 25 0.54 17.93 2.00
CA ASP A 25 1.53 16.90 1.66
C ASP A 25 1.81 16.80 0.15
N LEU A 26 1.00 17.47 -0.67
CA LEU A 26 1.09 17.37 -2.12
C LEU A 26 2.47 17.79 -2.63
N ASP A 27 2.98 18.92 -2.16
CA ASP A 27 4.27 19.44 -2.62
C ASP A 27 5.42 18.50 -2.26
N ASP A 28 5.46 18.02 -1.02
CA ASP A 28 6.44 17.03 -0.57
C ASP A 28 6.35 15.73 -1.39
N TYR A 29 5.15 15.27 -1.71
CA TYR A 29 4.95 14.07 -2.52
C TYR A 29 5.44 14.27 -3.97
N LEU A 30 5.15 15.42 -4.59
CA LEU A 30 5.60 15.74 -5.95
C LEU A 30 7.13 15.88 -6.03
N HIS A 31 7.76 16.34 -4.95
CA HIS A 31 9.21 16.51 -4.82
C HIS A 31 9.91 15.32 -4.14
N SER A 32 9.19 14.23 -3.86
CA SER A 32 9.76 13.06 -3.19
C SER A 32 10.83 12.36 -4.05
N GLY A 33 11.88 11.85 -3.39
CA GLY A 33 12.98 11.14 -4.04
C GLY A 33 14.09 12.05 -4.57
N LYS A 34 15.04 11.47 -5.32
CA LYS A 34 16.23 12.21 -5.80
C LYS A 34 15.97 13.09 -7.02
N SER A 35 14.81 12.97 -7.64
CA SER A 35 14.45 13.67 -8.87
C SER A 35 12.98 14.09 -8.82
N PHE A 36 12.71 15.36 -9.09
CA PHE A 36 11.36 15.90 -9.24
C PHE A 36 10.54 15.05 -10.23
N HIS A 37 9.35 14.60 -9.81
CA HIS A 37 8.51 13.73 -10.61
C HIS A 37 7.70 14.52 -11.62
N LYS A 38 8.35 14.89 -12.73
CA LYS A 38 7.75 15.72 -13.78
C LYS A 38 6.36 15.22 -14.21
N LYS A 39 6.16 13.91 -14.36
CA LYS A 39 4.86 13.33 -14.73
C LYS A 39 3.78 13.54 -13.67
N ARG A 40 4.10 13.33 -12.38
CA ARG A 40 3.16 13.57 -11.27
C ARG A 40 2.81 15.05 -11.18
N ALA A 41 3.81 15.92 -11.34
CA ALA A 41 3.62 17.37 -11.31
C ALA A 41 2.81 17.89 -12.51
N GLU A 42 3.06 17.36 -13.71
CA GLU A 42 2.26 17.67 -14.91
C GLU A 42 0.80 17.21 -14.72
N ALA A 43 0.58 16.00 -14.21
CA ALA A 43 -0.76 15.49 -13.91
C ALA A 43 -1.49 16.36 -12.87
N ALA A 44 -0.82 16.71 -11.76
CA ALA A 44 -1.37 17.62 -10.76
C ALA A 44 -1.71 19.00 -11.34
N SER A 45 -0.84 19.54 -12.20
CA SER A 45 -1.07 20.83 -12.88
C SER A 45 -2.25 20.78 -13.87
N ASN A 46 -2.57 19.59 -14.40
CA ASN A 46 -3.74 19.35 -15.25
C ASN A 46 -5.03 19.08 -14.45
N GLY A 47 -4.98 19.16 -13.11
CA GLY A 47 -6.12 18.90 -12.23
C GLY A 47 -6.40 17.42 -11.98
N GLU A 48 -5.48 16.51 -12.32
CA GLU A 48 -5.62 15.09 -11.98
C GLU A 48 -5.39 14.88 -10.48
N ASN A 49 -6.15 13.96 -9.89
CA ASN A 49 -5.94 13.60 -8.50
C ASN A 49 -4.73 12.66 -8.35
N VAL A 50 -3.66 13.15 -7.75
CA VAL A 50 -2.37 12.44 -7.58
C VAL A 50 -2.11 11.96 -6.14
N ILE A 51 -2.97 12.35 -5.19
CA ILE A 51 -2.92 11.89 -3.78
C ILE A 51 -4.31 11.44 -3.32
N ILE A 52 -4.36 10.52 -2.37
CA ILE A 52 -5.59 10.06 -1.74
C ILE A 52 -5.75 10.75 -0.39
N ARG A 53 -6.92 11.37 -0.17
CA ARG A 53 -7.22 12.17 1.02
C ARG A 53 -8.19 11.53 2.00
N SER A 54 -8.86 10.46 1.57
CA SER A 54 -9.85 9.77 2.38
C SER A 54 -9.97 8.31 1.97
N PHE A 55 -10.60 7.53 2.84
CA PHE A 55 -10.93 6.14 2.55
C PHE A 55 -11.87 6.02 1.35
N ASP A 56 -12.84 6.91 1.21
CA ASP A 56 -13.75 6.91 0.06
C ASP A 56 -13.00 7.16 -1.25
N GLU A 57 -12.04 8.11 -1.27
CA GLU A 57 -11.18 8.33 -2.42
C GLU A 57 -10.34 7.09 -2.76
N LEU A 58 -9.82 6.39 -1.73
CA LEU A 58 -9.08 5.14 -1.91
C LEU A 58 -9.96 4.08 -2.57
N VAL A 59 -11.17 3.85 -2.06
CA VAL A 59 -12.12 2.85 -2.59
C VAL A 59 -12.51 3.18 -4.03
N ILE A 60 -12.83 4.45 -4.33
CA ILE A 60 -13.14 4.90 -5.68
C ILE A 60 -11.95 4.63 -6.61
N LYS A 61 -10.73 4.95 -6.17
CA LYS A 61 -9.52 4.72 -6.97
C LYS A 61 -9.27 3.24 -7.23
N ILE A 62 -9.37 2.39 -6.21
CA ILE A 62 -9.22 0.93 -6.33
C ILE A 62 -10.21 0.38 -7.35
N ASN A 63 -11.49 0.72 -7.22
CA ASN A 63 -12.54 0.27 -8.14
C ASN A 63 -12.29 0.78 -9.57
N SER A 64 -11.88 2.05 -9.72
CA SER A 64 -11.55 2.61 -11.04
C SER A 64 -10.42 1.85 -11.72
N ILE A 65 -9.44 1.36 -10.97
CA ILE A 65 -8.32 0.57 -11.49
C ILE A 65 -8.77 -0.84 -11.85
N ILE A 66 -9.46 -1.52 -10.93
CA ILE A 66 -9.87 -2.93 -11.08
C ILE A 66 -10.79 -3.12 -12.28
N TYR A 67 -11.79 -2.23 -12.41
CA TYR A 67 -12.85 -2.36 -13.41
C TYR A 67 -12.58 -1.61 -14.73
N ALA A 68 -11.45 -0.91 -14.85
CA ALA A 68 -11.05 -0.28 -16.11
C ALA A 68 -10.57 -1.28 -17.16
N GLN A 69 -10.62 -0.88 -18.43
CA GLN A 69 -10.02 -1.65 -19.52
C GLN A 69 -8.49 -1.59 -19.43
N ASP A 70 -7.79 -2.62 -19.93
CA ASP A 70 -6.32 -2.72 -19.89
C ASP A 70 -5.63 -1.49 -20.51
N ALA A 71 -6.16 -1.00 -21.63
CA ALA A 71 -5.66 0.18 -22.30
C ALA A 71 -5.76 1.45 -21.43
N ASP A 72 -6.75 1.53 -20.54
CA ASP A 72 -6.97 2.69 -19.68
C ASP A 72 -6.10 2.60 -18.42
N VAL A 73 -5.97 1.41 -17.81
CA VAL A 73 -5.09 1.20 -16.64
C VAL A 73 -3.64 1.56 -16.96
N SER A 74 -3.17 1.25 -18.16
CA SER A 74 -1.81 1.58 -18.60
C SER A 74 -1.52 3.09 -18.67
N LYS A 75 -2.58 3.93 -18.74
CA LYS A 75 -2.48 5.39 -18.83
C LYS A 75 -2.72 6.08 -17.48
N MET A 76 -3.25 5.36 -16.50
CA MET A 76 -3.53 5.91 -15.18
C MET A 76 -2.22 6.26 -14.45
N GLN A 77 -2.21 7.41 -13.78
CA GLN A 77 -1.10 7.81 -12.93
C GLN A 77 -1.09 7.05 -11.60
N SER A 78 0.11 6.86 -11.07
CA SER A 78 0.35 6.42 -9.70
C SER A 78 -0.14 7.49 -8.72
N VAL A 79 -0.66 7.06 -7.58
CA VAL A 79 -1.20 7.96 -6.55
C VAL A 79 -0.55 7.71 -5.20
N GLY A 80 -0.23 8.79 -4.48
CA GLY A 80 0.25 8.72 -3.11
C GLY A 80 -0.93 8.46 -2.16
N VAL A 81 -0.74 7.58 -1.18
CA VAL A 81 -1.82 7.20 -0.24
C VAL A 81 -1.59 7.83 1.12
N MET A 82 -0.39 7.67 1.67
CA MET A 82 -0.03 8.13 3.00
C MET A 82 1.49 8.27 3.13
N ARG A 83 1.96 8.99 4.14
CA ARG A 83 3.39 8.99 4.50
C ARG A 83 3.75 7.67 5.16
N VAL A 84 4.99 7.21 4.95
CA VAL A 84 5.54 6.08 5.70
C VAL A 84 5.77 6.55 7.13
N GLY A 85 5.01 5.98 8.06
CA GLY A 85 5.07 6.29 9.48
C GLY A 85 6.35 5.78 10.13
N SER A 86 6.67 6.37 11.28
CA SER A 86 7.90 6.06 12.03
C SER A 86 8.00 4.57 12.41
N ASN A 87 6.87 3.92 12.72
CA ASN A 87 6.79 2.49 13.03
C ASN A 87 7.38 1.62 11.91
N ILE A 88 6.82 1.72 10.69
CA ILE A 88 7.30 0.95 9.54
C ILE A 88 8.74 1.32 9.18
N SER A 89 9.07 2.62 9.19
CA SER A 89 10.44 3.04 8.87
C SER A 89 11.47 2.46 9.85
N ASN A 90 11.14 2.37 11.14
CA ASN A 90 12.01 1.81 12.16
C ASN A 90 12.14 0.29 12.01
N GLN A 91 11.04 -0.42 11.73
CA GLN A 91 11.06 -1.87 11.49
C GLN A 91 11.90 -2.22 10.24
N ILE A 92 11.73 -1.47 9.14
CA ILE A 92 12.57 -1.63 7.93
C ILE A 92 14.05 -1.44 8.27
N ARG A 93 14.40 -0.37 9.01
CA ARG A 93 15.77 -0.06 9.38
C ARG A 93 16.37 -1.08 10.37
N ALA A 94 15.55 -1.69 11.23
CA ALA A 94 15.97 -2.75 12.14
C ALA A 94 16.38 -4.03 11.39
N ILE A 95 15.69 -4.36 10.29
CA ILE A 95 16.02 -5.50 9.43
C ILE A 95 17.21 -5.16 8.51
N ASP A 96 17.22 -3.95 7.94
CA ASP A 96 18.26 -3.49 7.00
C ASP A 96 18.57 -2.01 7.23
N ASN A 97 19.64 -1.75 8.01
CA ASN A 97 20.04 -0.41 8.41
C ASN A 97 20.52 0.49 7.26
N SER A 98 20.69 -0.06 6.05
CA SER A 98 21.05 0.68 4.85
C SER A 98 19.85 1.38 4.21
N ILE A 99 18.65 1.15 4.71
CA ILE A 99 17.40 1.67 4.14
C ILE A 99 16.81 2.71 5.10
N ASP A 100 16.55 3.89 4.55
CA ASP A 100 15.82 4.95 5.24
C ASP A 100 14.58 5.34 4.43
N THR A 101 13.40 5.14 5.03
CA THR A 101 12.10 5.46 4.42
C THR A 101 11.35 6.52 5.22
N SER A 102 12.01 7.21 6.15
CA SER A 102 11.36 8.18 7.05
C SER A 102 10.72 9.37 6.33
N SER A 103 11.18 9.70 5.12
CA SER A 103 10.61 10.74 4.27
C SER A 103 9.79 10.19 3.10
N TYR A 104 9.47 8.89 3.10
CA TYR A 104 8.84 8.23 1.96
C TYR A 104 7.31 8.29 2.05
N PHE A 105 6.68 8.01 0.91
CA PHE A 105 5.24 7.85 0.77
C PHE A 105 4.89 6.43 0.35
N PHE A 106 3.78 5.88 0.84
CA PHE A 106 3.16 4.72 0.21
C PHE A 106 2.42 5.17 -1.05
N GLN A 107 2.54 4.39 -2.13
CA GLN A 107 1.89 4.70 -3.40
C GLN A 107 1.26 3.48 -4.06
N ILE A 108 0.23 3.73 -4.85
CA ILE A 108 -0.44 2.74 -5.69
C ILE A 108 -0.01 2.95 -7.14
N GLU A 109 0.50 1.89 -7.75
CA GLU A 109 0.76 1.80 -9.18
C GLU A 109 -0.39 1.03 -9.84
N PRO A 110 -1.15 1.61 -10.79
CA PRO A 110 -2.38 0.99 -11.30
C PRO A 110 -2.21 -0.42 -11.86
N ASN A 111 -1.15 -0.65 -12.64
CA ASN A 111 -0.86 -1.97 -13.19
C ASN A 111 -0.50 -3.00 -12.11
N ASP A 112 0.26 -2.59 -11.09
CA ASP A 112 0.66 -3.49 -10.00
C ASP A 112 -0.55 -3.84 -9.12
N LEU A 113 -1.42 -2.87 -8.80
CA LEU A 113 -2.66 -3.11 -8.06
C LEU A 113 -3.58 -4.08 -8.81
N ARG A 114 -3.81 -3.83 -10.11
CA ARG A 114 -4.69 -4.68 -10.90
C ARG A 114 -4.13 -6.09 -11.07
N HIS A 115 -2.81 -6.20 -11.25
CA HIS A 115 -2.15 -7.50 -11.26
C HIS A 115 -2.33 -8.22 -9.92
N ALA A 116 -2.10 -7.54 -8.79
CA ALA A 116 -2.32 -8.10 -7.47
C ALA A 116 -3.76 -8.60 -7.28
N TYR A 117 -4.76 -7.79 -7.62
CA TYR A 117 -6.16 -8.19 -7.55
C TYR A 117 -6.42 -9.44 -8.40
N ASN A 118 -6.10 -9.39 -9.70
CA ASN A 118 -6.35 -10.50 -10.63
C ASN A 118 -5.65 -11.80 -10.22
N GLU A 119 -4.43 -11.68 -9.69
CA GLU A 119 -3.64 -12.84 -9.27
C GLU A 119 -4.19 -13.47 -7.97
N HIS A 120 -4.89 -12.73 -7.12
CA HIS A 120 -5.32 -13.18 -5.79
C HIS A 120 -6.84 -13.17 -5.59
N LEU A 121 -7.59 -13.11 -6.70
CA LEU A 121 -9.03 -13.41 -6.76
C LEU A 121 -9.36 -14.84 -6.27
N LYS A 122 -8.38 -15.75 -6.33
CA LYS A 122 -8.49 -17.13 -5.87
C LYS A 122 -7.21 -17.50 -5.09
N PRO A 123 -7.34 -18.26 -3.99
CA PRO A 123 -6.20 -18.85 -3.30
C PRO A 123 -5.26 -19.57 -4.27
N LYS A 124 -3.96 -19.28 -4.21
CA LYS A 124 -2.94 -19.92 -5.06
C LYS A 124 -2.12 -20.97 -4.34
N ARG A 125 -2.08 -20.87 -3.01
CA ARG A 125 -1.38 -21.79 -2.12
C ARG A 125 -2.32 -22.22 -0.99
N GLU A 126 -1.96 -23.32 -0.35
CA GLU A 126 -2.60 -23.74 0.88
C GLU A 126 -2.41 -22.63 1.94
N GLY A 127 -3.51 -22.24 2.60
CA GLY A 127 -3.56 -21.13 3.55
C GLY A 127 -3.84 -19.75 2.95
N ASP A 128 -3.84 -19.58 1.62
CA ASP A 128 -4.28 -18.34 0.99
C ASP A 128 -5.83 -18.23 1.06
N LEU A 129 -6.32 -17.02 1.26
CA LEU A 129 -7.74 -16.68 1.26
C LEU A 129 -8.08 -15.78 0.07
N PRO A 130 -9.29 -15.88 -0.49
CA PRO A 130 -9.73 -14.95 -1.53
C PRO A 130 -9.77 -13.52 -0.97
N MET A 131 -9.42 -12.57 -1.83
CA MET A 131 -9.48 -11.15 -1.50
C MET A 131 -10.58 -10.45 -2.31
N ASN A 132 -11.24 -9.50 -1.65
CA ASN A 132 -12.12 -8.53 -2.31
C ASN A 132 -11.53 -7.10 -2.22
N GLU A 133 -12.23 -6.14 -2.82
CA GLU A 133 -11.82 -4.74 -2.89
C GLU A 133 -11.76 -4.08 -1.51
N ASN A 134 -12.59 -4.50 -0.56
CA ASN A 134 -12.57 -3.97 0.81
C ASN A 134 -11.33 -4.47 1.56
N ASP A 135 -10.93 -5.73 1.38
CA ASP A 135 -9.68 -6.24 1.97
C ASP A 135 -8.48 -5.42 1.47
N ILE A 136 -8.46 -5.07 0.18
CA ILE A 136 -7.43 -4.21 -0.43
C ILE A 136 -7.48 -2.81 0.16
N ALA A 137 -8.65 -2.18 0.19
CA ALA A 137 -8.81 -0.81 0.70
C ALA A 137 -8.38 -0.73 2.17
N PHE A 138 -8.80 -1.69 2.99
CA PHE A 138 -8.40 -1.78 4.37
C PHE A 138 -6.89 -1.92 4.53
N ALA A 139 -6.27 -2.89 3.84
CA ALA A 139 -4.83 -3.10 3.95
C ALA A 139 -4.06 -1.84 3.53
N LEU A 140 -4.45 -1.20 2.42
CA LEU A 140 -3.80 0.02 1.97
C LEU A 140 -4.02 1.21 2.90
N SER A 141 -5.13 1.27 3.66
CA SER A 141 -5.35 2.31 4.67
C SER A 141 -4.68 2.00 6.02
N HIS A 142 -4.24 0.78 6.30
CA HIS A 142 -3.62 0.41 7.59
C HIS A 142 -2.15 -0.02 7.46
N LEU A 143 -1.48 0.36 6.37
CA LEU A 143 -0.07 0.01 6.11
C LEU A 143 0.88 0.39 7.25
N ASN A 144 0.64 1.53 7.91
CA ASN A 144 1.48 2.02 9.01
C ASN A 144 1.33 1.23 10.32
N GLU A 145 0.26 0.43 10.44
CA GLU A 145 -0.01 -0.43 11.58
C GLU A 145 0.57 -1.84 11.40
N GLY A 146 1.05 -2.14 10.19
CA GLY A 146 1.59 -3.45 9.86
C GLY A 146 2.90 -3.79 10.55
N VAL A 147 3.26 -5.07 10.43
CA VAL A 147 4.53 -5.65 10.88
C VAL A 147 5.37 -6.01 9.66
N VAL A 148 6.59 -5.48 9.57
CA VAL A 148 7.55 -5.82 8.52
C VAL A 148 8.15 -7.18 8.85
N GLU A 149 7.73 -8.21 8.12
CA GLU A 149 8.22 -9.58 8.32
C GLU A 149 9.67 -9.72 7.84
N LYS A 150 9.94 -9.21 6.63
CA LYS A 150 11.24 -9.36 5.99
C LYS A 150 11.49 -8.37 4.88
N ILE A 151 12.77 -8.24 4.55
CA ILE A 151 13.27 -7.51 3.39
C ILE A 151 14.01 -8.48 2.49
N GLU A 152 13.57 -8.60 1.24
CA GLU A 152 14.14 -9.54 0.28
C GLU A 152 14.78 -8.81 -0.90
N LYS A 153 15.88 -9.36 -1.43
CA LYS A 153 16.46 -8.88 -2.68
C LYS A 153 15.64 -9.39 -3.87
N THR A 154 15.29 -8.49 -4.77
CA THR A 154 14.65 -8.85 -6.05
C THR A 154 15.72 -9.33 -7.03
N LYS A 155 15.30 -10.08 -8.08
CA LYS A 155 16.22 -10.56 -9.13
C LYS A 155 16.96 -9.42 -9.85
N GLY A 156 16.40 -8.21 -9.86
CA GLY A 156 17.02 -7.01 -10.42
C GLY A 156 17.95 -6.25 -9.45
N GLY A 157 18.24 -6.81 -8.27
CA GLY A 157 19.09 -6.16 -7.26
C GLY A 157 18.40 -5.12 -6.38
N GLY A 158 17.13 -4.81 -6.64
CA GLY A 158 16.30 -3.98 -5.77
C GLY A 158 15.94 -4.71 -4.47
N LYS A 159 15.33 -3.99 -3.52
CA LYS A 159 14.83 -4.58 -2.26
C LYS A 159 13.31 -4.46 -2.22
N ARG A 160 12.64 -5.48 -1.67
CA ARG A 160 11.20 -5.50 -1.39
C ARG A 160 10.97 -5.73 0.10
N ALA A 161 10.05 -4.99 0.69
CA ALA A 161 9.59 -5.23 2.05
C ALA A 161 8.25 -5.98 2.00
N ILE A 162 8.08 -6.92 2.94
CA ILE A 162 6.86 -7.69 3.14
C ILE A 162 6.25 -7.21 4.45
N ILE A 163 5.02 -6.68 4.39
CA ILE A 163 4.33 -6.07 5.52
C ILE A 163 3.04 -6.87 5.76
N ASN A 164 2.83 -7.37 6.97
CA ASN A 164 1.61 -8.07 7.36
C ASN A 164 0.71 -7.13 8.17
N ILE A 165 -0.58 -7.10 7.82
CA ILE A 165 -1.58 -6.26 8.45
C ILE A 165 -2.70 -7.16 8.95
N GLU A 166 -3.01 -7.09 10.23
CA GLU A 166 -4.11 -7.86 10.81
C GLU A 166 -5.44 -7.27 10.37
N ALA A 167 -6.25 -8.06 9.67
CA ALA A 167 -7.59 -7.68 9.25
C ALA A 167 -8.60 -7.93 10.40
N PRO A 168 -9.76 -7.24 10.40
CA PRO A 168 -10.77 -7.38 11.46
C PRO A 168 -11.32 -8.80 11.60
N ASP A 169 -11.28 -9.59 10.53
CA ASP A 169 -11.70 -11.00 10.54
C ASP A 169 -10.66 -11.95 11.15
N GLY A 170 -9.57 -11.41 11.71
CA GLY A 170 -8.51 -12.16 12.38
C GLY A 170 -7.49 -12.81 11.46
N ASN A 171 -7.57 -12.57 10.13
CA ASN A 171 -6.58 -13.02 9.15
C ASN A 171 -5.53 -11.95 8.89
N TYR A 172 -4.44 -12.30 8.19
CA TYR A 172 -3.47 -11.30 7.74
C TYR A 172 -3.67 -10.97 6.27
N VAL A 173 -3.57 -9.69 5.93
CA VAL A 173 -3.30 -9.25 4.57
C VAL A 173 -1.82 -8.91 4.47
N THR A 174 -1.11 -9.65 3.63
CA THR A 174 0.31 -9.44 3.36
C THR A 174 0.46 -8.52 2.15
N VAL A 175 1.20 -7.43 2.33
CA VAL A 175 1.48 -6.44 1.30
C VAL A 175 2.96 -6.45 0.95
N GLN A 176 3.26 -6.55 -0.35
CA GLN A 176 4.61 -6.36 -0.86
C GLN A 176 4.77 -4.93 -1.36
N VAL A 177 5.79 -4.25 -0.84
CA VAL A 177 6.16 -2.92 -1.31
C VAL A 177 7.61 -2.88 -1.78
N VAL A 178 7.88 -2.05 -2.79
CA VAL A 178 9.24 -1.80 -3.30
C VAL A 178 9.51 -0.32 -3.43
N SER A 179 10.75 0.09 -3.23
CA SER A 179 11.18 1.42 -3.65
C SER A 179 11.84 1.37 -5.02
N LYS A 180 11.50 2.32 -5.89
CA LYS A 180 12.18 2.54 -7.17
C LYS A 180 13.18 3.69 -7.12
N GLY A 181 13.54 4.16 -5.92
CA GLY A 181 14.41 5.33 -5.71
C GLY A 181 13.69 6.67 -5.87
N ASP A 182 12.37 6.65 -5.93
CA ASP A 182 11.47 7.77 -6.17
C ASP A 182 10.92 8.41 -4.89
N GLY A 183 11.50 8.09 -3.72
CA GLY A 183 10.99 8.56 -2.43
C GLY A 183 9.65 7.95 -2.05
N ALA A 184 9.30 6.80 -2.64
CA ALA A 184 8.07 6.10 -2.34
C ALA A 184 8.28 4.58 -2.21
N LEU A 185 7.35 3.95 -1.50
CA LEU A 185 7.14 2.51 -1.41
C LEU A 185 5.90 2.17 -2.24
N SER A 186 6.12 1.64 -3.45
CA SER A 186 5.03 1.21 -4.34
C SER A 186 4.52 -0.16 -3.95
N LEU A 187 3.20 -0.32 -3.89
CA LEU A 187 2.56 -1.63 -3.90
C LEU A 187 3.04 -2.45 -5.12
N LYS A 188 3.39 -3.72 -4.89
CA LYS A 188 3.72 -4.69 -5.94
C LYS A 188 2.80 -5.89 -6.00
N SER A 189 2.38 -6.38 -4.85
CA SER A 189 1.48 -7.52 -4.73
C SER A 189 0.82 -7.48 -3.36
N MET A 190 -0.30 -8.19 -3.22
CA MET A 190 -1.02 -8.34 -1.97
C MET A 190 -1.74 -9.68 -1.96
N TRP A 191 -1.77 -10.38 -0.83
CA TRP A 191 -2.55 -11.61 -0.66
C TRP A 191 -3.04 -11.72 0.78
N LYS A 192 -4.09 -12.50 1.01
CA LYS A 192 -4.66 -12.73 2.33
C LYS A 192 -4.34 -14.17 2.77
N ILE A 193 -3.95 -14.34 4.03
CA ILE A 193 -3.59 -15.63 4.62
C ILE A 193 -4.23 -15.82 5.98
N GLU A 194 -4.52 -17.07 6.33
CA GLU A 194 -4.96 -17.41 7.68
C GLU A 194 -3.86 -17.12 8.71
N LYS A 195 -4.24 -16.54 9.86
CA LYS A 195 -3.32 -16.21 10.96
C LYS A 195 -2.57 -17.42 11.52
N THR A 196 -3.23 -18.57 11.57
CA THR A 196 -2.65 -19.86 12.00
C THR A 196 -1.55 -20.36 11.06
N SER A 197 -1.67 -20.08 9.76
CA SER A 197 -0.67 -20.45 8.74
C SER A 197 0.55 -19.53 8.77
N TRP A 198 0.40 -18.29 9.22
CA TRP A 198 1.51 -17.35 9.41
C TRP A 198 2.45 -17.79 10.53
N ILE A 199 1.90 -18.21 11.68
CA ILE A 199 2.68 -18.67 12.86
C ILE A 199 3.55 -19.89 12.53
N GLN A 200 3.12 -20.77 11.62
CA GLN A 200 3.90 -21.95 11.24
C GLN A 200 5.16 -21.62 10.42
N GLN A 201 5.20 -20.50 9.70
CA GLN A 201 6.39 -20.08 8.93
C GLN A 201 7.49 -19.48 9.82
N GLU A 202 7.17 -19.00 11.02
CA GLU A 202 8.16 -18.52 12.00
C GLU A 202 8.82 -19.66 12.80
N ILE A 203 8.23 -20.87 12.80
CA ILE A 203 8.69 -22.02 13.59
C ILE A 203 9.48 -23.04 12.76
N SER A 204 9.47 -22.93 11.43
CA SER A 204 10.18 -23.82 10.48
C SER A 204 11.49 -23.23 9.96
#